data_AF-A0AAW1NUX3-F1
#
_entry.id   AF-A0AAW1NUX3-F1
#
_cell.length_a   1.000
_cell.length_b   1.000
_cell.length_c   1.000
_cell.angle_alpha   90.00
_cell.angle_beta   90.00
_cell.angle_gamma   90.00
#
_symmetry.space_group_name_H-M   'P 1'
#
loop_
_entity.id
_entity.type
_entity.pdbx_description
1 polymer ?
#
loop_
_entity_poly.entity_id
_entity_poly.type
_entity_poly.pdbx_seq_one_letter_code
_entity_poly.pdbx_strand_id
1 'polypeptide(L)'
;MALRNESKEDRAARKQAVKEVKAAKKERKQGIIPEDYGQKECTLCQKKVDLLIRCQTSEEDHAQERWQMVCGSCWNKVSGGVVDGDDKHQHYRYGGLWKNQHKKDAR
;
A
#
# COMPACT_ATOMS: atom_id res chain seq x y z
N MET A 1 26.83 -6.44 12.03
CA MET A 1 27.35 -7.76 12.44
C MET A 1 27.69 -8.51 11.15
N ALA A 2 28.98 -8.78 10.91
CA ALA A 2 29.40 -9.62 9.80
C ALA A 2 29.18 -11.08 10.20
N LEU A 3 28.58 -11.88 9.32
CA LEU A 3 28.40 -13.31 9.58
C LEU A 3 29.76 -13.99 9.50
N ARG A 4 30.01 -14.98 10.35
CA ARG A 4 31.37 -15.50 10.62
C ARG A 4 32.01 -16.27 9.44
N ASN A 5 31.31 -16.40 8.31
CA ASN A 5 31.68 -17.14 7.09
C ASN A 5 31.22 -16.41 5.78
N GLU A 6 31.45 -15.11 5.63
CA GLU A 6 31.10 -14.40 4.37
C GLU A 6 32.18 -14.62 3.30
N SER A 7 31.81 -15.09 2.11
CA SER A 7 32.74 -15.15 0.98
C SER A 7 33.04 -13.74 0.43
N LYS A 8 34.12 -13.61 -0.36
CA LYS A 8 34.42 -12.33 -1.07
C LYS A 8 33.27 -11.93 -2.00
N GLU A 9 32.56 -12.91 -2.57
CA GLU A 9 31.41 -12.71 -3.45
C GLU A 9 30.20 -12.18 -2.68
N ASP A 10 29.89 -12.74 -1.51
CA ASP A 10 28.82 -12.23 -0.62
C ASP A 10 29.09 -10.77 -0.20
N ARG A 11 30.35 -10.45 0.10
CA ARG A 11 30.77 -9.09 0.45
C ARG A 11 30.66 -8.14 -0.75
N ALA A 12 30.93 -8.61 -1.96
CA ALA A 12 30.78 -7.84 -3.18
C ALA A 12 29.30 -7.58 -3.50
N ALA A 13 28.45 -8.61 -3.43
CA ALA A 13 27.01 -8.53 -3.62
C ALA A 13 26.37 -7.56 -2.61
N ARG A 14 26.73 -7.64 -1.32
CA ARG A 14 26.26 -6.70 -0.30
C ARG A 14 26.70 -5.27 -0.60
N LYS A 15 27.93 -5.06 -1.04
CA LYS A 15 28.43 -3.73 -1.43
C LYS A 15 27.68 -3.17 -2.64
N GLN A 16 27.37 -4.01 -3.62
CA GLN A 16 26.55 -3.65 -4.79
C GLN A 16 25.14 -3.26 -4.35
N ALA A 17 24.45 -4.11 -3.58
CA ALA A 17 23.12 -3.81 -3.04
C ALA A 17 23.09 -2.49 -2.24
N VAL A 18 24.10 -2.25 -1.39
CA VAL A 18 24.20 -0.98 -0.64
C VAL A 18 24.42 0.22 -1.57
N LYS A 19 25.21 0.08 -2.63
CA LYS A 19 25.40 1.14 -3.63
C LYS A 19 24.12 1.43 -4.39
N GLU A 20 23.38 0.41 -4.79
CA GLU A 20 22.09 0.53 -5.49
C GLU A 20 21.04 1.22 -4.60
N VAL A 21 20.90 0.81 -3.34
CA VAL A 21 20.01 1.47 -2.37
C VAL A 21 20.39 2.94 -2.17
N LYS A 22 21.69 3.26 -2.12
CA LYS A 22 22.17 4.65 -2.00
C LYS A 22 21.89 5.46 -3.27
N ALA A 23 22.08 4.87 -4.45
CA ALA A 23 21.77 5.50 -5.73
C ALA A 23 20.28 5.83 -5.84
N ALA A 24 19.41 4.84 -5.58
CA ALA A 24 17.96 5.03 -5.56
C ALA A 24 17.52 6.11 -4.56
N LYS A 25 18.14 6.17 -3.37
CA LYS A 25 17.87 7.24 -2.39
C LYS A 25 18.28 8.63 -2.91
N LYS A 26 19.36 8.72 -3.68
CA LYS A 26 19.82 9.98 -4.29
C LYS A 26 18.88 10.43 -5.41
N GLU A 27 18.44 9.52 -6.28
CA GLU A 27 17.47 9.82 -7.36
C GLU A 27 16.13 10.30 -6.79
N ARG A 28 15.65 9.67 -5.71
CA ARG A 28 14.45 10.12 -4.99
C ARG A 28 14.58 11.54 -4.45
N LYS A 29 15.75 11.92 -3.93
CA LYS A 29 16.02 13.30 -3.47
C LYS A 29 16.07 14.31 -4.62
N GLN A 30 16.42 13.85 -5.83
CA GLN A 30 16.43 14.66 -7.05
C GLN A 30 15.03 14.77 -7.70
N GLY A 31 14.01 14.19 -7.08
CA GLY A 31 12.62 14.25 -7.56
C GLY A 31 12.31 13.27 -8.69
N ILE A 32 13.24 12.39 -9.04
CA ILE A 32 13.02 11.27 -9.95
C ILE A 32 12.41 10.15 -9.12
N ILE A 33 11.08 10.12 -9.05
CA ILE A 33 10.32 9.12 -8.32
C ILE A 33 9.60 8.25 -9.37
N PRO A 34 9.78 6.91 -9.35
CA PRO A 34 9.03 6.01 -10.22
C PRO A 34 7.53 6.19 -10.03
N GLU A 35 6.72 6.04 -11.08
CA GLU A 35 5.27 6.26 -11.01
C GLU A 35 4.55 5.28 -10.06
N ASP A 36 5.06 4.04 -9.95
CA ASP A 36 4.57 3.00 -9.02
C ASP A 36 5.01 3.24 -7.56
N TYR A 37 5.87 4.23 -7.31
CA TYR A 37 6.50 4.38 -6.00
C TYR A 37 5.50 4.82 -4.93
N GLY A 38 5.35 3.99 -3.90
CA GLY A 38 4.46 4.26 -2.78
C GLY A 38 3.02 3.84 -3.01
N GLN A 39 2.69 3.23 -4.16
CA GLN A 39 1.39 2.61 -4.38
C GLN A 39 1.17 1.44 -3.41
N LYS A 40 -0.09 1.22 -3.04
CA LYS A 40 -0.49 0.09 -2.21
C LYS A 40 -1.49 -0.77 -2.97
N GLU A 41 -1.48 -2.05 -2.64
CA GLU A 41 -2.35 -3.04 -3.28
C GLU A 41 -3.73 -3.04 -2.64
N CYS A 42 -4.76 -3.06 -3.50
CA CYS A 42 -6.13 -3.28 -3.06
C CYS A 42 -6.30 -4.73 -2.56
N THR A 43 -6.90 -4.92 -1.39
CA THR A 43 -7.13 -6.25 -0.80
C THR A 43 -7.99 -7.15 -1.69
N LEU A 44 -8.96 -6.60 -2.43
CA LEU A 44 -9.90 -7.38 -3.25
C LEU A 44 -9.39 -7.72 -4.66
N CYS A 45 -8.80 -6.76 -5.37
CA CYS A 45 -8.36 -6.96 -6.76
C CYS A 45 -6.84 -6.95 -6.94
N GLN A 46 -6.06 -6.77 -5.87
CA GLN A 46 -4.59 -6.74 -5.85
C GLN A 46 -3.95 -5.68 -6.76
N LYS A 47 -4.75 -4.78 -7.34
CA LYS A 47 -4.24 -3.67 -8.14
C LYS A 47 -3.50 -2.69 -7.24
N LYS A 48 -2.30 -2.30 -7.66
CA LYS A 48 -1.56 -1.18 -7.09
C LYS A 48 -2.22 0.12 -7.49
N VAL A 49 -2.60 0.92 -6.50
CA VAL A 49 -3.26 2.20 -6.71
C VAL A 49 -2.74 3.25 -5.74
N ASP A 50 -2.88 4.51 -6.13
CA ASP A 50 -2.48 5.68 -5.32
C ASP A 50 -3.57 6.15 -4.36
N LEU A 51 -4.80 5.65 -4.52
CA LEU A 51 -5.96 6.00 -3.71
C LEU A 51 -6.67 4.72 -3.26
N LEU A 52 -6.73 4.53 -1.95
CA LEU A 52 -7.40 3.42 -1.30
C LEU A 52 -8.33 3.94 -0.23
N ILE A 53 -9.43 3.23 -0.01
CA ILE A 53 -10.37 3.48 1.05
C ILE A 53 -10.13 2.42 2.10
N ARG A 54 -9.91 2.86 3.33
CA ARG A 54 -9.84 1.96 4.48
C ARG A 54 -11.27 1.68 4.94
N CYS A 55 -11.65 0.42 4.98
CA CYS A 55 -13.00 0.02 5.40
C CYS A 55 -13.01 -1.32 6.13
N GLN A 56 -14.10 -1.60 6.83
CA GLN A 56 -14.40 -2.88 7.46
C GLN A 56 -15.78 -3.36 7.01
N THR A 57 -15.91 -4.67 6.78
CA THR A 57 -17.13 -5.30 6.23
C THR A 57 -17.53 -6.57 7.00
N SER A 58 -17.04 -6.76 8.24
CA SER A 58 -17.30 -7.98 9.02
C SER A 58 -18.80 -8.14 9.30
N GLU A 59 -19.46 -9.17 8.73
CA GLU A 59 -20.87 -9.49 8.99
C GLU A 59 -21.10 -10.39 10.22
N GLU A 60 -20.06 -10.72 11.00
CA GLU A 60 -20.23 -11.61 12.17
C GLU A 60 -19.43 -11.12 13.39
N ASP A 61 -20.10 -11.11 14.54
CA ASP A 61 -19.65 -10.67 15.88
C ASP A 61 -18.29 -11.23 16.37
N HIS A 62 -17.67 -12.16 15.66
CA HIS A 62 -16.36 -12.73 16.00
C HIS A 62 -15.38 -12.88 14.82
N ALA A 63 -15.69 -12.31 13.65
CA ALA A 63 -14.78 -12.30 12.51
C ALA A 63 -13.91 -11.03 12.53
N GLN A 64 -12.82 -11.12 13.30
CA GLN A 64 -11.71 -10.16 13.47
C GLN A 64 -11.86 -8.84 12.72
N GLU A 65 -11.93 -7.74 13.47
CA GLU A 65 -11.97 -6.34 13.01
C GLU A 65 -10.77 -5.94 12.14
N ARG A 66 -10.66 -6.55 10.98
CA ARG A 66 -9.56 -6.38 10.05
C ARG A 66 -9.96 -5.30 9.07
N TRP A 67 -9.39 -4.14 9.32
CA TRP A 67 -9.39 -3.05 8.36
C TRP A 67 -8.76 -3.50 7.05
N GLN A 68 -9.50 -3.33 5.96
CA GLN A 68 -9.05 -3.61 4.60
C GLN A 68 -8.74 -2.30 3.89
N MET A 69 -7.92 -2.38 2.84
CA MET A 69 -7.68 -1.26 1.93
C MET A 69 -8.23 -1.63 0.55
N VAL A 70 -9.25 -0.92 0.10
CA VAL A 70 -9.94 -1.20 -1.17
C VAL A 70 -9.79 -0.02 -2.13
N CYS A 71 -9.63 -0.29 -3.43
CA CYS A 71 -9.64 0.78 -4.43
C CYS A 71 -11.08 1.28 -4.67
N GLY A 72 -11.24 2.47 -5.27
CA GLY A 72 -12.55 3.08 -5.50
C GLY A 72 -13.55 2.18 -6.27
N SER A 73 -13.09 1.40 -7.24
CA SER A 73 -13.96 0.46 -7.97
C SER A 73 -14.45 -0.71 -7.10
N CYS A 74 -13.60 -1.16 -6.17
CA CYS A 74 -13.94 -2.23 -5.24
C CYS A 74 -14.77 -1.71 -4.07
N TRP A 75 -14.57 -0.45 -3.69
CA TRP A 75 -15.33 0.21 -2.64
C TRP A 75 -16.84 0.23 -2.91
N ASN A 76 -17.26 0.52 -4.14
CA ASN A 76 -18.68 0.47 -4.51
C ASN A 76 -19.32 -0.91 -4.28
N LYS A 77 -18.54 -1.99 -4.39
CA LYS A 77 -19.03 -3.36 -4.16
C LYS A 77 -19.24 -3.68 -2.69
N VAL A 78 -18.46 -3.07 -1.79
CA VAL A 78 -18.50 -3.35 -0.34
C VAL A 78 -19.31 -2.35 0.47
N SER A 79 -19.46 -1.13 -0.02
CA SER A 79 -20.25 -0.08 0.63
C SER A 79 -21.65 0.06 0.03
N GLY A 80 -21.85 -0.42 -1.21
CA GLY A 80 -23.02 -0.10 -2.03
C GLY A 80 -22.94 1.26 -2.73
N GLY A 81 -21.82 2.00 -2.54
CA GLY A 81 -21.64 3.35 -3.07
C GLY A 81 -22.03 4.46 -2.10
N VAL A 82 -22.41 4.12 -0.86
CA VAL A 82 -22.77 5.06 0.21
C VAL A 82 -21.68 5.08 1.29
N VAL A 83 -21.32 6.28 1.74
CA VAL A 83 -20.21 6.51 2.67
C VAL A 83 -20.41 5.84 4.04
N ASP A 84 -21.64 5.74 4.52
CA ASP A 84 -21.99 5.11 5.80
C ASP A 84 -22.68 3.74 5.65
N GLY A 85 -22.59 3.15 4.45
CA GLY A 85 -23.24 1.88 4.13
C GLY A 85 -24.72 2.03 3.76
N ASP A 86 -25.18 1.15 2.88
CA ASP A 86 -26.60 0.99 2.56
C ASP A 86 -27.30 0.04 3.55
N ASP A 87 -28.63 -0.05 3.50
CA ASP A 87 -29.44 -0.98 4.31
C ASP A 87 -28.98 -2.46 4.19
N LYS A 88 -28.29 -2.77 3.10
CA LYS A 88 -27.66 -4.08 2.79
C LYS A 88 -26.26 -4.29 3.38
N HIS A 89 -25.65 -3.24 3.94
CA HIS A 89 -24.28 -3.24 4.47
C HIS A 89 -24.25 -2.64 5.89
N GLN A 90 -25.13 -3.11 6.78
CA GLN A 90 -25.29 -2.57 8.15
C GLN A 90 -24.02 -2.64 9.01
N HIS A 91 -23.10 -3.55 8.67
CA HIS A 91 -21.83 -3.72 9.37
C HIS A 91 -20.64 -3.01 8.70
N TYR A 92 -20.90 -2.25 7.63
CA TYR A 92 -19.85 -1.49 6.97
C TYR A 92 -19.38 -0.33 7.85
N ARG A 93 -18.06 -0.21 8.03
CA ARG A 93 -17.45 0.93 8.71
C ARG A 93 -16.41 1.60 7.83
N TYR A 94 -16.59 2.89 7.62
CA TYR A 94 -15.60 3.73 6.95
C TYR A 94 -14.43 4.07 7.88
N GLY A 95 -13.20 3.87 7.40
CA GLY A 95 -11.96 4.07 8.15
C GLY A 95 -11.07 5.17 7.60
N GLY A 96 -11.53 5.94 6.62
CA GLY A 96 -10.79 7.03 5.99
C GLY A 96 -10.20 6.69 4.63
N LEU A 97 -9.78 7.76 3.92
CA LEU A 97 -9.12 7.69 2.63
C LEU A 97 -7.60 7.66 2.84
N TRP A 98 -6.93 6.70 2.21
CA TRP A 98 -5.49 6.64 2.09
C TRP A 98 -5.06 7.15 0.71
N LYS A 99 -4.04 8.03 0.69
CA LYS A 99 -3.48 8.62 -0.51
C LYS A 99 -1.96 8.47 -0.53
N ASN A 100 -1.41 8.12 -1.69
CA ASN A 100 0.02 8.12 -1.92
C ASN A 100 0.57 9.55 -1.90
N GLN A 101 1.31 9.91 -0.85
CA GLN A 101 1.93 11.22 -0.69
C GLN A 101 3.14 11.45 -1.61
N HIS A 102 3.65 10.38 -2.23
CA HIS A 102 4.78 10.47 -3.16
C HIS A 102 4.36 10.76 -4.59
N LYS A 103 3.09 10.53 -4.92
CA LYS A 103 2.53 10.97 -6.19
C LYS A 103 2.35 12.48 -6.13
N LYS A 104 3.05 13.20 -7.01
CA LYS A 104 2.76 14.61 -7.22
C LYS A 104 1.37 14.67 -7.86
N ASP A 105 0.41 15.25 -7.15
CA ASP A 105 -0.83 15.66 -7.78
C ASP A 105 -0.47 16.63 -8.91
N ALA A 106 -0.95 16.38 -10.12
CA ALA A 106 -0.92 17.35 -11.20
C ALA A 106 -1.84 18.50 -10.78
N ARG A 107 -1.29 19.48 -10.07
CA ARG A 107 -1.99 20.68 -9.64
C ARG A 107 -1.79 21.80 -10.64
#